data_AF-A0A183ER41-F1
#
_entry.id   AF-A0A183ER41-F1
#
_cell.length_a   1.000
_cell.length_b   1.000
_cell.length_c   1.000
_cell.angle_alpha   90.00
_cell.angle_beta   90.00
_cell.angle_gamma   90.00
#
_symmetry.space_group_name_H-M   'P 1'
#
loop_
_entity.id
_entity.type
_entity.pdbx_description
1 polymer ?
#
loop_
_entity_poly.entity_id
_entity_poly.type
_entity_poly.pdbx_seq_one_letter_code
_entity_poly.pdbx_strand_id
1 'polypeptide(L)' 'MLLLLLHEVVGCCLLAVLSEALVQSDLQRRVNSFFEAPGHTNNWAVLVCTSRFWFNYRHVANVLSLYHSVKRLGIPDR' A
#
# COMPACT_ATOMS: atom_id res chain seq x y z
N MET A 1 -40.47 -14.06 35.45
CA MET A 1 -39.27 -13.29 35.82
C MET A 1 -37.99 -13.90 35.24
N LEU A 2 -37.71 -15.20 35.45
CA LEU A 2 -36.52 -15.88 34.90
C LEU A 2 -36.48 -15.95 33.35
N LEU A 3 -37.64 -16.15 32.72
CA LEU A 3 -37.74 -16.26 31.25
C LEU A 3 -37.45 -14.94 30.51
N LEU A 4 -37.75 -13.80 31.15
CA LEU A 4 -37.48 -12.47 30.58
C LEU A 4 -35.97 -12.15 30.62
N LEU A 5 -35.27 -12.55 31.69
CA LEU A 5 -33.82 -12.38 31.81
C LEU A 5 -33.04 -13.20 30.77
N LEU A 6 -33.52 -14.40 30.45
CA LEU A 6 -32.91 -15.24 29.40
C LEU A 6 -33.01 -14.59 28.02
N HIS A 7 -34.14 -13.97 27.69
CA HIS A 7 -34.34 -13.32 26.39
C HIS A 7 -33.45 -12.08 26.21
N GLU A 8 -33.31 -11.26 27.27
CA GLU A 8 -32.42 -10.10 27.27
C GLU A 8 -30.94 -10.49 27.13
N VAL A 9 -30.51 -11.56 27.81
CA VAL A 9 -29.12 -12.07 27.72
C VAL A 9 -28.83 -12.62 26.32
N VAL A 10 -29.74 -13.41 25.74
CA VAL A 10 -29.57 -13.95 24.37
C VAL A 10 -29.56 -12.83 23.33
N GLY A 11 -30.40 -11.80 23.49
CA GLY A 11 -30.40 -10.62 22.63
C GLY A 11 -29.09 -9.86 22.66
N CYS A 12 -28.53 -9.61 23.85
CA CYS A 12 -27.23 -8.97 24.00
C CYS A 12 -26.09 -9.79 23.39
N CYS A 13 -26.09 -11.12 23.58
CA CYS A 13 -25.08 -11.99 22.97
C CYS A 13 -25.13 -11.94 21.44
N LEU A 14 -26.33 -11.93 20.84
CA LEU A 14 -26.48 -11.84 19.39
C LEU A 14 -25.98 -10.49 18.85
N LEU A 15 -26.27 -9.39 19.55
CA LEU A 15 -25.80 -8.05 19.18
C LEU A 15 -24.28 -7.91 19.25
N ALA A 16 -23.64 -8.50 20.26
CA ALA A 16 -22.18 -8.50 20.41
C ALA A 16 -21.48 -9.22 19.24
N VAL A 17 -21.94 -10.44 18.91
CA VAL A 17 -21.37 -11.24 17.81
C VAL A 17 -21.54 -10.54 16.44
N LEU A 18 -22.65 -9.84 16.22
CA LEU A 18 -22.88 -9.09 14.99
C LEU A 18 -21.97 -7.86 14.86
N SER A 19 -21.65 -7.19 15.97
CA SER A 19 -20.74 -6.05 16.00
C SER A 19 -19.30 -6.45 15.67
N GLU A 20 -18.83 -7.56 16.21
CA GLU A 20 -17.50 -8.11 15.92
C GLU A 20 -17.37 -8.53 14.46
N ALA A 21 -18.41 -9.15 13.89
CA ALA A 21 -18.44 -9.54 12.49
C ALA A 21 -18.38 -8.34 11.52
N LEU A 22 -19.09 -7.25 11.83
CA LEU A 22 -19.04 -6.00 11.06
C LEU A 22 -17.64 -5.37 11.10
N VAL A 23 -17.04 -5.26 12.29
CA VAL A 23 -15.68 -4.72 12.47
C VAL A 23 -14.64 -5.53 11.68
N GLN A 24 -14.76 -6.86 11.67
CA GLN A 24 -13.86 -7.74 10.90
C GLN A 24 -13.95 -7.47 9.39
N SER A 25 -15.17 -7.21 8.89
CA SER A 25 -15.42 -6.96 7.47
C SER A 25 -14.90 -5.60 6.99
N ASP A 26 -14.99 -4.56 7.84
CA ASP A 26 -14.43 -3.24 7.55
C ASP A 26 -12.90 -3.25 7.55
N LEU A 27 -12.28 -3.98 8.49
CA LEU A 27 -10.84 -4.18 8.50
C LEU A 27 -10.38 -4.89 7.22
N GLN A 28 -11.05 -5.97 6.83
CA GLN A 28 -10.77 -6.70 5.58
C GLN A 28 -10.90 -5.80 4.36
N ARG A 29 -11.95 -4.97 4.26
CA ARG A 29 -12.11 -4.00 3.17
C ARG A 29 -11.01 -2.96 3.15
N ARG A 30 -10.61 -2.45 4.32
CA ARG A 30 -9.55 -1.44 4.44
C ARG A 30 -8.21 -2.02 4.04
N VAL A 31 -7.89 -3.22 4.53
CA VAL A 31 -6.70 -3.98 4.17
C VAL A 31 -6.67 -4.29 2.67
N ASN A 32 -7.77 -4.77 2.10
CA ASN A 32 -7.87 -5.02 0.66
C ASN A 32 -7.72 -3.72 -0.15
N SER A 33 -8.32 -2.60 0.28
CA SER A 33 -8.16 -1.31 -0.39
C SER A 33 -6.72 -0.77 -0.34
N PHE A 34 -5.94 -1.12 0.70
CA PHE A 34 -4.51 -0.82 0.79
C PHE A 34 -3.68 -1.69 -0.16
N PHE A 35 -4.12 -2.92 -0.45
CA PHE A 35 -3.46 -3.80 -1.41
C PHE A 35 -3.96 -3.62 -2.86
N GLU A 36 -5.14 -3.03 -3.05
CA GLU A 36 -5.77 -2.76 -4.36
C GLU A 36 -5.36 -1.41 -4.98
N ALA A 37 -4.74 -0.49 -4.22
CA ALA A 37 -4.16 0.74 -4.75
C ALA A 37 -2.63 0.77 -4.52
N PRO A 38 -1.80 0.95 -5.57
CA PRO A 38 -1.94 2.07 -6.50
C PRO A 38 -1.72 1.65 -7.97
N GLY A 39 -2.81 1.40 -8.70
CA GLY A 39 -2.73 0.99 -10.11
C GLY A 39 -2.22 2.06 -11.09
N HIS A 40 -2.14 3.34 -10.72
CA HIS A 40 -1.74 4.43 -11.62
C HIS A 40 -1.06 5.59 -10.87
N THR A 41 0.25 5.50 -10.64
CA THR A 41 1.05 6.69 -10.29
C THR A 41 1.88 7.09 -11.51
N ASN A 42 1.58 8.25 -12.10
CA ASN A 42 2.32 8.78 -13.24
C ASN A 42 3.64 9.43 -12.76
N ASN A 43 4.53 8.58 -12.25
CA ASN A 43 5.84 9.00 -11.76
C ASN A 43 6.82 9.01 -12.93
N TRP A 44 7.35 10.19 -13.26
CA TRP A 44 8.37 10.36 -14.28
C TRP A 44 9.72 10.65 -13.63
N ALA A 45 10.78 10.07 -14.18
CA ALA A 45 12.15 10.33 -13.78
C ALA A 45 12.98 10.65 -15.02
N VAL A 46 13.63 11.81 -15.05
CA VAL A 46 14.53 12.21 -16.12
C VAL A 46 15.93 12.33 -15.55
N LEU A 47 16.87 11.58 -16.11
CA LEU A 47 18.27 11.60 -15.70
C LEU A 47 19.11 12.24 -16.81
N VAL A 48 19.96 13.22 -16.44
CA VAL A 48 20.80 13.96 -17.39
C VAL A 48 22.25 13.97 -16.91
N CYS A 49 23.18 13.68 -17.82
CA CYS A 49 24.62 13.88 -17.62
C CYS A 49 25.14 14.94 -18.62
N THR A 50 25.86 15.95 -18.14
CA THR A 50 26.36 17.07 -18.95
C THR A 50 27.80 16.90 -19.45
N SER A 51 28.39 15.71 -19.31
CA SER A 51 29.77 15.42 -19.72
C SER A 51 29.88 14.11 -20.51
N ARG A 52 30.82 14.05 -21.47
CA ARG A 52 31.05 12.91 -22.38
C ARG A 52 32.45 12.29 -22.32
N PHE A 53 33.40 12.97 -21.67
CA PHE A 53 34.80 12.56 -21.64
C PHE A 53 35.12 11.65 -20.45
N TRP A 54 36.09 10.74 -20.64
CA TRP A 54 36.53 9.76 -19.64
C TRP A 54 36.95 10.36 -18.30
N PHE A 55 37.55 11.54 -18.32
CA PHE A 55 37.92 12.30 -17.11
C PHE A 55 36.74 12.56 -16.16
N ASN A 56 35.51 12.52 -16.68
CA ASN A 56 34.29 12.75 -15.93
C ASN A 56 33.52 11.45 -15.62
N TYR A 57 34.19 10.29 -15.58
CA TYR A 57 33.57 8.98 -15.29
C TYR A 57 32.66 9.01 -14.05
N ARG A 58 33.00 9.79 -13.02
CA ARG A 58 32.16 9.96 -11.83
C ARG A 58 30.77 10.53 -12.13
N HIS A 59 30.62 11.41 -13.11
CA HIS A 59 29.32 11.99 -13.46
C HIS A 59 28.41 10.93 -14.10
N VAL A 60 28.98 10.09 -14.98
CA VAL A 60 28.26 8.97 -15.60
C VAL A 60 27.91 7.88 -14.58
N ALA A 61 28.84 7.55 -13.68
CA ALA A 61 28.63 6.56 -12.62
C ALA A 61 27.52 6.98 -11.63
N ASN A 62 27.45 8.27 -11.28
CA ASN A 62 26.40 8.80 -10.41
C ASN A 62 25.01 8.74 -11.07
N VAL A 63 24.92 8.99 -12.38
CA VAL A 63 23.65 8.86 -13.11
C VAL A 63 23.23 7.39 -13.21
N LEU A 64 24.19 6.48 -13.43
CA LEU A 64 23.91 5.05 -13.53
C LEU A 64 23.44 4.44 -12.19
N SER A 65 24.00 4.88 -11.06
CA SER A 65 23.56 4.42 -9.73
C SER A 65 22.11 4.84 -9.43
N LEU A 66 21.73 6.05 -9.86
CA LEU A 66 20.35 6.53 -9.79
C LEU A 66 19.43 5.75 -10.72
N TYR A 67 19.85 5.46 -11.95
CA TYR A 67 19.08 4.63 -12.89
C TYR A 67 18.78 3.25 -12.31
N HIS A 68 19.76 2.56 -11.72
CA HIS A 68 19.50 1.25 -11.08
C HIS A 68 18.53 1.35 -9.90
N SER A 69 18.58 2.44 -9.14
CA SER A 69 17.65 2.70 -8.04
C SER A 69 16.23 2.92 -8.55
N VAL A 70 16.06 3.74 -9.59
CA VAL A 70 14.79 4.01 -10.27
C VAL A 70 14.22 2.72 -10.89
N LYS A 71 15.05 1.92 -11.55
CA LYS A 71 14.66 0.64 -12.14
C LYS A 71 14.20 -0.37 -11.09
N ARG A 72 14.86 -0.40 -9.92
CA ARG A 72 14.46 -1.23 -8.78
C ARG A 72 13.14 -0.79 -8.15
N LEU A 73 12.81 0.50 -8.22
CA LEU A 73 11.54 1.06 -7.78
C LEU A 73 10.37 0.73 -8.73
N GLY A 74 10.64 0.11 -9.89
CA GLY A 74 9.60 -0.33 -10.83
C GLY A 74 9.10 0.76 -11.78
N ILE A 75 9.80 1.88 -11.91
CA ILE A 75 9.49 2.90 -12.94
C ILE A 75 9.94 2.33 -14.30
N PRO A 76 9.03 2.17 -15.28
CA PRO A 76 9.37 1.60 -16.58
C PRO A 76 10.25 2.57 -17.40
N ASP A 77 11.16 2.02 -18.21
CA ASP A 77 12.09 2.77 -19.08
C ASP A 77 11.42 3.35 -20.35
N ARG A 78 10.07 3.35 -20.42
CA ARG A 78 9.28 3.69 -21.62
C ARG A 78 8.68 5.09 -21.54
#